data_AF-A0A4U2PYL9-F1
#
_entry.id   AF-A0A4U2PYL9-F1
#
_cell.length_a   1.000
_cell.length_b   1.000
_cell.length_c   1.000
_cell.angle_alpha   90.00
_cell.angle_beta   90.00
_cell.angle_gamma   90.00
#
_symmetry.space_group_name_H-M   'P 1'
#
loop_
_entity.id
_entity.type
_entity.pdbx_description
1 polymer ?
#
loop_
_entity_poly.entity_id
_entity_poly.type
_entity_poly.pdbx_seq_one_letter_code
_entity_poly.pdbx_strand_id
1 'polypeptide(L)'
;MKIGPKVYYRKTTGEVIYITSQVESPWAVETTKEEDMNFYPQLKGYDPAQVDVLKLGFDQYTEDFKRAKSYWVNPNTGKLEFVYIDGGSEADPVYQAPLTEQVSDLKKRQDSTEAALLALMDTTTTT
;
A
#
# COMPACT_ATOMS: atom_id res chain seq x y z
N MET A 1 16.33 -13.79 0.02
CA MET A 1 15.03 -13.46 -0.59
C MET A 1 14.38 -12.37 0.23
N LYS A 2 13.68 -11.43 -0.43
CA LYS A 2 12.95 -10.34 0.22
C LYS A 2 11.46 -10.52 -0.08
N ILE A 3 10.66 -10.77 0.95
CA ILE A 3 9.22 -10.98 0.85
C ILE A 3 8.54 -9.87 1.63
N GLY A 4 7.70 -9.09 0.95
CA GLY A 4 6.96 -8.02 1.59
C GLY A 4 5.81 -8.52 2.46
N PRO A 5 5.19 -7.61 3.23
CA PRO A 5 4.10 -7.95 4.12
C PRO A 5 2.84 -8.32 3.33
N LYS A 6 2.01 -9.17 3.92
CA LYS A 6 0.68 -9.50 3.42
C LYS A 6 -0.36 -8.86 4.31
N VAL A 7 -1.30 -8.15 3.70
CA VAL A 7 -2.41 -7.50 4.38
C VAL A 7 -3.65 -8.36 4.16
N TYR A 8 -4.14 -8.98 5.23
CA TYR A 8 -5.37 -9.76 5.27
C TYR A 8 -6.53 -8.85 5.66
N TYR A 9 -7.60 -8.87 4.88
CA TYR A 9 -8.75 -7.98 5.09
C TYR A 9 -10.08 -8.64 4.74
N ARG A 10 -11.17 -8.11 5.31
CA ARG A 10 -12.54 -8.52 4.95
C ARG A 10 -12.92 -7.92 3.59
N LYS A 11 -13.31 -8.75 2.64
CA LYS A 11 -13.71 -8.31 1.29
C LYS A 11 -14.85 -7.30 1.29
N THR A 12 -15.82 -7.48 2.19
CA THR A 12 -17.06 -6.70 2.22
C THR A 12 -16.85 -5.30 2.81
N THR A 13 -16.03 -5.18 3.84
CA THR A 13 -15.86 -3.92 4.59
C THR A 13 -14.52 -3.25 4.34
N GLY A 14 -13.52 -3.97 3.83
CA GLY A 14 -12.16 -3.45 3.70
C GLY A 14 -11.37 -3.43 5.00
N GLU A 15 -11.96 -3.90 6.09
CA GLU A 15 -11.34 -3.93 7.42
C GLU A 15 -10.10 -4.82 7.38
N VAL A 16 -8.94 -4.26 7.75
CA VAL A 16 -7.70 -5.03 7.90
C VAL A 16 -7.77 -5.87 9.17
N ILE A 17 -7.64 -7.18 9.00
CA ILE A 17 -7.67 -8.17 10.07
C ILE A 17 -6.27 -8.36 10.65
N TYR A 18 -5.28 -8.53 9.75
CA TYR A 18 -3.92 -8.84 10.14
C TYR A 18 -2.92 -8.46 9.05
N ILE A 19 -1.73 -8.03 9.46
CA ILE A 19 -0.60 -7.76 8.56
C ILE A 19 0.57 -8.63 9.00
N THR A 20 1.13 -9.42 8.08
CA THR A 20 2.34 -10.19 8.36
C THR A 20 3.57 -9.29 8.36
N SER A 21 4.57 -9.64 9.15
CA SER A 21 5.88 -8.98 9.04
C SER A 21 6.52 -9.26 7.67
N GLN A 22 7.31 -8.30 7.19
CA GLN A 22 8.20 -8.55 6.05
C GLN A 22 9.34 -9.49 6.44
N VAL A 23 9.84 -10.27 5.46
CA VAL A 23 10.86 -11.29 5.68
C VAL A 23 12.05 -11.04 4.77
N GLU A 24 13.25 -10.98 5.36
CA GLU A 24 14.51 -10.99 4.65
C GLU A 24 15.33 -12.21 5.09
N SER A 25 15.34 -13.26 4.27
CA SER A 25 16.10 -14.48 4.54
C SER A 25 16.40 -15.23 3.24
N PRO A 26 17.57 -15.88 3.10
CA PRO A 26 17.87 -16.75 1.95
C PRO A 26 16.96 -17.99 1.88
N TRP A 27 16.36 -18.40 3.00
CA TRP A 27 15.49 -19.57 3.11
C TRP A 27 14.00 -19.22 3.16
N ALA A 28 13.65 -17.94 2.99
CA ALA A 28 12.26 -17.51 3.01
C ALA A 28 11.50 -18.11 1.82
N VAL A 29 10.27 -18.55 2.07
CA VAL A 29 9.35 -19.09 1.06
C VAL A 29 8.04 -18.32 1.16
N GLU A 30 7.44 -18.00 0.02
CA GLU A 30 6.13 -17.36 -0.01
C GLU A 30 5.05 -18.38 0.35
N THR A 31 4.30 -18.10 1.41
CA THR A 31 3.16 -18.92 1.83
C THR A 31 1.90 -18.59 1.02
N THR A 32 0.96 -19.51 0.95
CA THR A 32 -0.37 -19.27 0.39
C THR A 32 -1.32 -18.64 1.41
N LYS A 33 -2.44 -18.10 0.93
CA LYS A 33 -3.51 -17.57 1.80
C LYS A 33 -4.01 -18.63 2.77
N GLU A 34 -4.22 -19.85 2.28
CA GLU A 34 -4.76 -20.96 3.06
C GLU A 34 -3.79 -21.43 4.15
N GLU A 35 -2.49 -21.50 3.85
CA GLU A 35 -1.47 -21.79 4.85
C GLU A 35 -1.45 -20.74 5.96
N ASP A 36 -1.43 -19.46 5.57
CA ASP A 36 -1.40 -18.35 6.52
C ASP A 36 -2.67 -18.31 7.40
N MET A 37 -3.85 -18.54 6.83
CA MET A 37 -5.10 -18.59 7.60
C MET A 37 -5.15 -19.74 8.62
N ASN A 38 -4.48 -20.86 8.33
CA ASN A 38 -4.36 -21.98 9.27
C ASN A 38 -3.28 -21.75 10.33
N PHE A 39 -2.22 -21.01 9.97
CA PHE A 39 -1.07 -20.76 10.82
C PHE A 39 -1.32 -19.62 11.83
N TYR A 40 -1.79 -18.46 11.37
CA TYR A 40 -1.88 -17.25 12.19
C TYR A 40 -3.13 -17.26 13.09
N PRO A 41 -2.99 -17.16 14.42
CA PRO A 41 -4.12 -17.10 15.34
C PRO A 41 -5.11 -15.96 15.05
N GLN A 42 -4.61 -14.83 14.56
CA GLN A 42 -5.42 -13.64 14.23
C GLN A 42 -6.39 -13.89 13.07
N LEU A 43 -6.09 -14.87 12.21
CA LEU A 43 -6.92 -15.26 11.08
C LEU A 43 -7.85 -16.43 11.41
N LYS A 44 -7.65 -17.10 12.55
CA LYS A 44 -8.50 -18.21 12.97
C LYS A 44 -9.92 -17.72 13.27
N GLY A 45 -10.90 -18.46 12.75
CA GLY A 45 -12.32 -18.14 12.91
C GLY A 45 -12.90 -17.22 11.84
N TYR A 46 -12.08 -16.67 10.94
CA TYR A 46 -12.57 -16.00 9.75
C TYR A 46 -12.87 -17.00 8.63
N ASP A 47 -13.96 -16.76 7.88
CA ASP A 47 -14.29 -17.53 6.68
C ASP A 47 -13.27 -17.22 5.55
N PRO A 48 -12.50 -18.20 5.04
CA PRO A 48 -11.58 -18.01 3.93
C PRO A 48 -12.22 -17.43 2.67
N ALA A 49 -13.53 -17.64 2.44
CA ALA A 49 -14.21 -17.04 1.30
C ALA A 49 -14.38 -15.51 1.47
N GLN A 50 -14.52 -15.04 2.70
CA GLN A 50 -14.75 -13.63 3.06
C GLN A 50 -13.46 -12.83 3.27
N VAL A 51 -12.32 -13.52 3.42
CA VAL A 51 -11.00 -12.90 3.58
C VAL A 51 -10.26 -12.87 2.25
N ASP A 52 -9.67 -11.73 1.95
CA ASP A 52 -8.72 -11.59 0.86
C ASP A 52 -7.35 -11.15 1.38
N VAL A 53 -6.34 -11.24 0.50
CA VAL A 53 -4.96 -10.91 0.82
C VAL A 53 -4.37 -9.98 -0.23
N LEU A 54 -3.86 -8.83 0.22
CA LEU A 54 -3.05 -7.94 -0.58
C LEU A 54 -1.57 -8.21 -0.29
N LYS A 55 -0.82 -8.64 -1.31
CA LYS A 55 0.63 -8.84 -1.20
C LYS A 55 1.34 -7.52 -1.51
N LEU A 56 2.07 -7.00 -0.55
CA LEU A 56 2.89 -5.81 -0.72
C LEU A 56 4.33 -6.21 -1.07
N GLY A 57 5.04 -5.35 -1.80
CA GLY A 57 6.47 -5.45 -2.02
C GLY A 57 7.26 -5.26 -0.72
N PHE A 58 8.51 -5.71 -0.71
CA PHE A 58 9.40 -5.49 0.42
C PHE A 58 9.63 -3.98 0.62
N ASP A 59 9.53 -3.51 1.87
CA ASP A 59 9.52 -2.10 2.26
C ASP A 59 8.40 -1.22 1.64
N GLN A 60 7.44 -1.80 0.92
CA GLN A 60 6.33 -1.04 0.37
C GLN A 60 5.44 -0.50 1.50
N TYR A 61 5.19 0.82 1.46
CA TYR A 61 4.38 1.55 2.44
C TYR A 61 4.91 1.55 3.88
N THR A 62 6.16 1.13 4.14
CA THR A 62 6.74 1.11 5.50
C THR A 62 6.62 2.45 6.21
N GLU A 63 6.92 3.55 5.51
CA GLU A 63 6.81 4.90 6.09
C GLU A 63 5.36 5.34 6.28
N ASP A 64 4.44 4.90 5.40
CA ASP A 64 3.02 5.19 5.53
C ASP A 64 2.44 4.52 6.78
N PHE A 65 2.74 3.23 7.00
CA PHE A 65 2.30 2.51 8.20
C PHE A 65 2.81 3.15 9.50
N LYS A 66 4.01 3.73 9.51
CA LYS A 66 4.56 4.44 10.67
C LYS A 66 3.85 5.77 10.95
N ARG A 67 3.39 6.45 9.91
CA ARG A 67 2.77 7.79 10.00
C ARG A 67 1.24 7.74 10.06
N ALA A 68 0.66 6.58 9.77
CA ALA A 68 -0.77 6.38 9.76
C ALA A 68 -1.33 6.27 11.17
N LYS A 69 -2.49 6.89 11.36
CA LYS A 69 -3.36 6.66 12.51
C LYS A 69 -4.19 5.38 12.32
N SER A 70 -4.71 5.18 11.12
CA SER A 70 -5.47 3.99 10.75
C SER A 70 -5.36 3.73 9.25
N TYR A 71 -5.69 2.53 8.83
CA TYR A 71 -5.66 2.12 7.43
C TYR A 71 -6.72 1.05 7.16
N TRP A 72 -7.13 0.95 5.91
CA TRP A 72 -8.08 -0.03 5.42
C TRP A 72 -7.78 -0.37 3.97
N VAL A 73 -8.40 -1.43 3.45
CA VAL A 73 -8.35 -1.76 2.03
C VAL A 73 -9.68 -1.36 1.40
N ASN A 74 -9.69 -0.37 0.53
CA ASN A 74 -10.92 0.09 -0.10
C ASN A 74 -11.52 -1.05 -0.98
N PRO A 75 -12.73 -1.58 -0.66
CA PRO A 75 -13.30 -2.74 -1.37
C PRO A 75 -13.55 -2.50 -2.85
N ASN A 76 -13.71 -1.25 -3.27
CA ASN A 76 -13.98 -0.90 -4.66
C ASN A 76 -12.71 -0.91 -5.51
N THR A 77 -11.56 -0.58 -4.90
CA THR A 77 -10.28 -0.43 -5.63
C THR A 77 -9.31 -1.58 -5.32
N GLY A 78 -9.51 -2.30 -4.21
CA GLY A 78 -8.58 -3.30 -3.69
C GLY A 78 -7.25 -2.70 -3.21
N LYS A 79 -7.19 -1.38 -3.02
CA LYS A 79 -5.97 -0.67 -2.62
C LYS A 79 -6.00 -0.28 -1.15
N LEU A 80 -4.80 -0.21 -0.58
CA LEU A 80 -4.60 0.27 0.78
C LEU A 80 -4.76 1.80 0.82
N GLU A 81 -5.60 2.27 1.72
CA GLU A 81 -5.78 3.69 1.99
C GLU A 81 -5.50 3.97 3.45
N PHE A 82 -4.97 5.16 3.71
CA PHE A 82 -4.44 5.57 4.99
C PHE A 82 -5.13 6.82 5.49
N VAL A 83 -5.33 6.87 6.80
CA VAL A 83 -5.62 8.09 7.56
C VAL A 83 -4.35 8.41 8.33
N TYR A 84 -3.76 9.56 8.07
CA TYR A 84 -2.50 9.96 8.69
C TYR A 84 -2.74 10.72 9.98
N ILE A 85 -1.77 10.70 10.91
CA ILE A 85 -1.89 11.42 12.20
C ILE A 85 -2.15 12.92 11.97
N ASP A 86 -1.50 13.49 10.96
CA ASP A 86 -1.63 14.91 10.59
C ASP A 86 -2.87 15.19 9.71
N GLY A 87 -3.66 14.17 9.35
CA GLY A 87 -4.75 14.26 8.38
C GLY A 87 -6.11 13.88 8.95
N GLY A 88 -7.09 14.79 8.82
CA GLY A 88 -8.45 14.57 9.31
C GLY A 88 -8.58 14.63 10.84
N SER A 89 -9.81 14.51 11.35
CA SER A 89 -10.10 14.41 12.79
C SER A 89 -10.60 13.02 13.13
N GLU A 90 -10.64 12.63 14.42
CA GLU A 90 -11.23 11.33 14.80
C GLU A 90 -12.69 11.17 14.34
N ALA A 91 -13.42 12.29 14.32
CA ALA A 91 -14.82 12.34 13.90
C ALA A 91 -15.02 12.38 12.37
N ASP A 92 -13.97 12.75 11.61
CA ASP A 92 -14.03 12.87 10.15
C ASP A 92 -12.67 12.43 9.56
N PRO A 93 -12.44 11.11 9.46
CA PRO A 93 -11.20 10.57 8.93
C PRO A 93 -11.09 10.84 7.43
N VAL A 94 -9.97 11.41 7.00
CA VAL A 94 -9.68 11.62 5.58
C VAL A 94 -8.85 10.44 5.08
N TYR A 95 -9.52 9.53 4.37
CA TYR A 95 -8.88 8.41 3.69
C TYR A 95 -8.23 8.89 2.40
N GLN A 96 -6.98 8.53 2.21
CA GLN A 96 -6.23 8.87 1.01
C GLN A 96 -5.26 7.77 0.61
N ALA A 97 -4.83 7.82 -0.66
CA ALA A 97 -3.80 6.94 -1.17
C ALA A 97 -2.47 7.13 -0.39
N PRO A 98 -1.57 6.13 -0.41
CA PRO A 98 -0.31 6.20 0.33
C PRO A 98 0.50 7.43 -0.07
N LEU A 99 1.03 8.19 0.90
CA LEU A 99 1.84 9.37 0.64
C LEU A 99 3.09 9.02 -0.18
N THR A 100 3.64 7.83 0.00
CA THR A 100 4.73 7.34 -0.86
C THR A 100 4.34 7.23 -2.33
N GLU A 101 3.11 6.79 -2.65
CA GLU A 101 2.60 6.78 -4.03
C GLU A 101 2.35 8.20 -4.54
N GLN A 102 1.75 9.06 -3.71
CA GLN A 102 1.49 10.46 -4.10
C GLN A 102 2.79 11.19 -4.46
N VAL A 103 3.85 11.01 -3.66
CA VAL A 103 5.17 11.59 -3.94
C VAL A 103 5.79 10.97 -5.20
N SER A 104 5.65 9.66 -5.40
CA SER A 104 6.16 9.01 -6.62
C SER A 104 5.49 9.53 -7.88
N ASP A 105 4.16 9.70 -7.85
CA ASP A 105 3.38 10.26 -8.95
C ASP A 105 3.75 11.72 -9.23
N LEU A 106 3.88 12.54 -8.18
CA LEU A 106 4.31 13.93 -8.29
C LEU A 106 5.68 14.06 -8.96
N LYS A 107 6.65 13.22 -8.57
CA LYS A 107 7.98 13.20 -9.20
C LYS A 107 7.90 12.86 -10.68
N LYS A 108 7.14 11.84 -11.06
CA LYS A 108 6.95 11.48 -12.47
C LYS A 108 6.34 12.61 -13.29
N ARG A 109 5.36 13.32 -12.73
CA ARG A 109 4.76 14.50 -13.36
C ARG A 109 5.74 15.65 -13.48
N GLN A 110 6.58 15.87 -12.47
CA GLN A 110 7.65 16.87 -12.52
C GLN A 110 8.65 16.53 -13.62
N ASP A 111 9.17 15.29 -13.67
CA ASP A 111 10.13 14.85 -14.69
C ASP A 111 9.55 15.01 -16.11
N SER A 112 8.29 14.64 -16.30
CA SER A 112 7.58 14.82 -17.57
C SER A 112 7.43 16.29 -17.96
N THR A 113 7.21 17.16 -16.98
CA THR A 113 7.08 18.60 -17.20
C THR A 113 8.43 19.20 -17.56
N GLU A 114 9.48 18.86 -16.82
CA GLU A 114 10.86 19.32 -17.09
C GLU A 114 11.33 18.88 -18.49
N ALA A 115 11.03 17.65 -18.90
CA ALA A 115 11.33 17.16 -20.25
C ALA A 115 10.59 17.96 -21.34
N ALA A 116 9.32 18.30 -21.12
CA ALA A 116 8.54 19.10 -22.06
C ALA A 116 9.06 20.54 -22.16
N LEU A 117 9.48 21.15 -21.04
CA LEU A 117 10.09 22.48 -21.05
C LEU A 117 11.42 22.50 -21.81
N LEU A 118 12.29 21.51 -21.59
CA LEU A 118 13.56 21.39 -22.30
C LEU A 118 13.35 21.29 -23.81
N ALA A 119 12.42 20.43 -24.25
CA ALA A 119 12.08 20.30 -25.67
C ALA A 119 11.58 21.63 -26.28
N LEU A 120 10.82 22.42 -25.53
CA LEU A 120 10.38 23.75 -25.98
C LEU A 120 11.56 24.72 -26.12
N MET A 121 12.49 24.73 -25.16
CA MET A 121 13.68 25.59 -25.20
C MET A 121 14.55 25.28 -26.43
N ASP A 122 14.77 24.01 -26.75
CA ASP A 122 15.55 23.59 -27.93
C ASP A 122 14.93 24.11 -29.24
N THR A 123 13.59 24.09 -29.36
CA THR A 123 12.91 24.64 -30.55
C THR A 123 13.05 26.15 -30.67
N THR A 124 13.04 26.89 -29.54
CA THR A 124 13.18 28.36 -29.54
C THR A 124 14.60 28.83 -29.79
N THR A 125 15.62 27.99 -29.53
CA THR A 125 17.04 28.35 -29.74
C THR A 125 17.54 28.03 -31.15
N THR A 126 16.75 27.28 -31.93
CA THR A 126 17.10 26.85 -33.30
C THR A 126 16.42 27.72 -34.37
N THR A 127 15.70 28.78 -33.97
CA THR A 127 15.08 29.79 -34.87
C THR A 127 15.80 31.12 -34.71
#